data_AF-A0A3R6JT67-F1
#
_entry.id   AF-A0A3R6JT67-F1
#
_cell.length_a   1.000
_cell.length_b   1.000
_cell.length_c   1.000
_cell.angle_alpha   90.00
_cell.angle_beta   90.00
_cell.angle_gamma   90.00
#
_symmetry.space_group_name_H-M   'P 1'
#
loop_
_entity.id
_entity.type
_entity.pdbx_description
1 polymer ?
#
loop_
_entity_poly.entity_id
_entity_poly.type
_entity_poly.pdbx_seq_one_letter_code
_entity_poly.pdbx_strand_id
1 'polypeptide(L)'
;MDKLGYIPGDLVMTNGAPLGTEQDVVYRVTSSDPSKTLKLDDGTVMKGVVRLENLEGVEFGDKGYLFGDCCAWVKDIVPIPLTPAFLEKNGWKKEMYHDWRHYFPLERTLLYLSKGVDIDGAFTVCAGLSHIACISFVHQLQHLFFSLNINHEMEV
;
A
#
# COMPACT_ATOMS: atom_id res chain seq x y z
N MET A 1 14.15 -6.32 -8.11
CA MET A 1 12.68 -6.41 -8.03
C MET A 1 12.12 -5.28 -8.88
N ASP A 2 11.82 -5.55 -10.16
CA ASP A 2 11.57 -4.53 -11.20
C ASP A 2 10.10 -4.38 -11.60
N LYS A 3 9.15 -4.73 -10.73
CA LYS A 3 7.70 -4.49 -10.97
C LYS A 3 6.93 -4.54 -9.66
N LEU A 4 6.97 -3.47 -8.88
CA LEU A 4 5.88 -3.15 -7.97
C LEU A 4 4.96 -2.21 -8.75
N GLY A 5 3.97 -2.80 -9.40
CA GLY A 5 2.96 -2.05 -10.16
C GLY A 5 1.83 -1.71 -9.22
N TYR A 6 1.59 -0.42 -8.98
CA TYR A 6 0.38 0.01 -8.31
C TYR A 6 -0.83 -0.27 -9.20
N ILE A 7 -1.93 -0.73 -8.61
CA ILE A 7 -3.20 -1.00 -9.30
C ILE A 7 -4.26 0.00 -8.85
N PRO A 8 -5.34 0.20 -9.63
CA PRO A 8 -6.47 1.00 -9.18
C PRO A 8 -6.99 0.52 -7.81
N GLY A 9 -7.21 1.47 -6.89
CA GLY A 9 -7.62 1.21 -5.51
C GLY A 9 -6.48 1.24 -4.48
N ASP A 10 -5.22 1.12 -4.92
CA ASP A 10 -4.06 1.14 -4.01
C ASP A 10 -3.95 2.48 -3.26
N LEU A 11 -3.62 2.38 -1.98
CA LEU A 11 -3.36 3.52 -1.10
C LEU A 11 -1.87 3.83 -1.10
N VAL A 12 -1.52 5.08 -1.37
CA VAL A 12 -0.13 5.53 -1.52
C VAL A 12 0.09 6.92 -0.94
N MET A 13 1.32 7.24 -0.57
CA MET A 13 1.75 8.63 -0.33
C MET A 13 2.68 9.09 -1.45
N THR A 14 2.98 10.39 -1.53
CA THR A 14 4.03 10.91 -2.41
C THR A 14 5.13 11.58 -1.59
N ASN A 15 6.28 11.81 -2.24
CA ASN A 15 7.36 12.63 -1.67
C ASN A 15 7.11 14.14 -1.83
N GLY A 16 5.91 14.57 -2.24
CA GLY A 16 5.55 15.97 -2.52
C GLY A 16 6.14 16.55 -3.82
N ALA A 17 6.92 15.80 -4.59
CA ALA A 17 7.45 16.27 -5.87
C ALA A 17 6.41 16.38 -7.00
N PRO A 18 5.42 15.46 -7.12
CA PRO A 18 4.35 15.61 -8.11
C PRO A 18 3.52 16.86 -7.83
N LEU A 19 3.29 17.66 -8.87
CA LEU A 19 2.47 18.88 -8.78
C LEU A 19 1.07 18.52 -8.25
N GLY A 20 0.61 19.29 -7.26
CA GLY A 20 -0.69 19.04 -6.63
C GLY A 20 -0.72 17.84 -5.70
N THR A 21 0.44 17.40 -5.18
CA THR A 21 0.50 16.44 -4.07
C THR A 21 1.34 17.01 -2.95
N GLU A 22 0.97 16.67 -1.73
CA GLU A 22 1.69 16.97 -0.50
C GLU A 22 2.29 15.70 0.10
N GLN A 23 3.44 15.86 0.74
CA GLN A 23 4.09 14.81 1.50
C GLN A 23 3.20 14.39 2.68
N ASP A 24 3.26 13.12 3.07
CA ASP A 24 2.53 12.55 4.22
C ASP A 24 0.99 12.57 4.09
N VAL A 25 0.48 12.92 2.90
CA VAL A 25 -0.93 12.80 2.53
C VAL A 25 -1.17 11.50 1.77
N VAL A 26 -2.27 10.83 2.07
CA VAL A 26 -2.64 9.56 1.42
C VAL A 26 -3.57 9.81 0.23
N TYR A 27 -3.22 9.20 -0.89
CA TYR A 27 -3.93 9.25 -2.15
C TYR A 27 -4.37 7.84 -2.56
N ARG A 28 -5.42 7.80 -3.38
CA ARG A 28 -5.83 6.56 -4.04
C ARG A 28 -5.34 6.56 -5.48
N VAL A 29 -4.78 5.44 -5.91
CA VAL A 29 -4.44 5.20 -7.32
C VAL A 29 -5.73 4.94 -8.09
N THR A 30 -6.00 5.73 -9.13
CA THR A 30 -7.17 5.55 -10.02
C THR A 30 -6.81 4.77 -11.28
N SER A 31 -5.57 4.91 -11.75
CA SER A 31 -5.03 4.15 -12.87
C SER A 31 -3.51 4.12 -12.84
N SER A 32 -2.92 3.16 -13.53
CA SER A 32 -1.47 3.04 -13.70
C SER A 32 -1.13 2.68 -15.14
N ASP A 33 0.00 3.21 -15.63
CA ASP A 33 0.57 2.87 -16.93
C ASP A 33 2.07 2.56 -16.75
N PRO A 34 2.43 1.28 -16.62
CA PRO A 34 3.83 0.86 -16.44
C PRO A 34 4.66 0.97 -17.74
N SER A 35 4.03 1.22 -18.89
CA SER A 35 4.72 1.32 -20.18
C SER A 35 5.34 2.71 -20.41
N LYS A 36 4.86 3.74 -19.70
CA LYS A 36 5.39 5.10 -19.82
C LYS A 36 6.82 5.16 -19.34
N THR A 37 7.67 5.79 -20.16
CA THR A 37 9.04 6.08 -19.80
C THR A 37 9.40 7.49 -20.25
N LEU A 38 10.20 8.19 -19.46
CA LEU A 38 10.74 9.51 -19.78
C LEU A 38 12.23 9.50 -19.47
N LYS A 39 13.05 9.95 -20.41
CA LYS A 39 14.49 10.17 -20.20
C LYS A 39 14.73 11.67 -20.10
N LEU A 40 15.38 12.10 -19.03
CA LEU A 40 15.79 13.49 -18.81
C LEU A 40 17.18 13.74 -19.41
N ASP A 41 17.52 15.01 -19.62
CA ASP A 41 18.80 15.42 -20.22
C ASP A 41 20.02 15.05 -19.35
N ASP A 42 19.82 14.87 -18.04
CA ASP A 42 20.84 14.39 -17.10
C ASP A 42 21.05 12.86 -17.14
N GLY A 43 20.31 12.16 -18.01
CA GLY A 43 20.37 10.70 -18.17
C GLY A 43 19.42 9.92 -17.25
N THR A 44 18.70 10.58 -16.34
CA THR A 44 17.71 9.94 -15.46
C THR A 44 16.57 9.33 -16.30
N VAL A 45 16.19 8.08 -16.00
CA VAL A 45 15.08 7.39 -16.67
C VAL A 45 13.94 7.16 -15.68
N MET A 46 12.85 7.87 -15.88
CA MET A 46 11.60 7.66 -15.14
C MET A 46 10.78 6.57 -15.84
N LYS A 47 10.20 5.65 -15.07
CA LYS A 47 9.40 4.52 -15.58
C LYS A 47 8.10 4.41 -14.79
N GLY A 48 7.01 4.20 -15.51
CA GLY A 48 5.68 4.01 -14.95
C GLY A 48 5.09 5.30 -14.38
N VAL A 49 3.81 5.52 -14.67
CA VAL A 49 3.04 6.61 -14.07
C VAL A 49 1.78 6.07 -13.40
N VAL A 50 1.32 6.76 -12.37
CA VAL A 50 0.03 6.55 -11.73
C VAL A 50 -0.78 7.83 -11.79
N ARG A 51 -2.10 7.70 -11.88
CA ARG A 51 -3.03 8.79 -11.60
C ARG A 51 -3.56 8.66 -10.19
N LEU A 52 -3.62 9.79 -9.50
CA LEU A 52 -3.98 9.88 -8.10
C LEU A 52 -5.23 10.74 -7.95
N GLU A 53 -6.09 10.34 -7.02
CA GLU A 53 -7.21 11.15 -6.51
C GLU A 53 -7.06 11.39 -5.00
N ASN A 54 -7.69 12.46 -4.52
CA ASN A 54 -7.65 12.81 -3.11
C ASN A 54 -8.62 11.91 -2.37
N LEU A 55 -8.20 11.41 -1.22
CA LEU A 55 -9.14 10.94 -0.22
C LEU A 55 -9.56 12.14 0.61
N GLU A 56 -10.52 12.92 0.09
CA GLU A 56 -11.04 14.10 0.78
C GLU A 56 -11.33 13.77 2.26
N GLY A 57 -10.61 14.41 3.18
CA GLY A 57 -10.81 14.25 4.63
C GLY A 57 -9.98 13.15 5.32
N VAL A 58 -9.05 12.49 4.65
CA VAL A 58 -8.09 11.55 5.27
C VAL A 58 -6.72 12.24 5.43
N GLU A 59 -6.58 13.05 6.49
CA GLU A 59 -5.32 13.76 6.81
C GLU A 59 -4.54 13.08 7.93
N PHE A 60 -3.23 12.92 7.76
CA PHE A 60 -2.27 12.79 8.85
C PHE A 60 -1.50 14.12 8.97
N GLY A 61 -2.17 15.17 9.47
CA GLY A 61 -1.65 16.54 9.50
C GLY A 61 -1.91 17.32 8.21
N ASP A 62 -2.35 18.58 8.40
CA ASP A 62 -2.85 19.60 7.47
C ASP A 62 -2.95 19.28 5.95
N LYS A 63 -4.17 19.34 5.40
CA LYS A 63 -4.44 20.20 4.23
C LYS A 63 -4.12 19.69 2.83
N GLY A 64 -4.00 18.39 2.56
CA GLY A 64 -3.67 17.87 1.22
C GLY A 64 -4.44 18.50 0.05
N TYR A 65 -3.78 19.35 -0.75
CA TYR A 65 -4.37 20.00 -1.94
C TYR A 65 -4.15 19.17 -3.20
N LEU A 66 -5.22 18.82 -3.92
CA LEU A 66 -5.14 18.23 -5.27
C LEU A 66 -5.74 19.19 -6.32
N PHE A 67 -4.93 19.59 -7.31
CA PHE A 67 -5.42 20.36 -8.46
C PHE A 67 -5.95 19.38 -9.54
N GLY A 68 -7.11 18.77 -9.29
CA GLY A 68 -7.69 17.73 -10.15
C GLY A 68 -6.93 16.40 -10.13
N ASP A 69 -7.18 15.52 -11.11
CA ASP A 69 -6.46 14.24 -11.26
C ASP A 69 -4.96 14.49 -11.47
N CYS A 70 -4.14 14.17 -10.47
CA CYS A 70 -2.70 14.39 -10.55
C CYS A 70 -1.97 13.13 -11.00
N CYS A 71 -1.03 13.30 -11.93
CA CYS A 71 -0.17 12.22 -12.41
C CYS A 71 1.15 12.24 -11.63
N ALA A 72 1.54 11.10 -11.07
CA ALA A 72 2.82 10.93 -10.39
C ALA A 72 3.64 9.83 -11.06
N TRP A 73 4.97 9.98 -11.09
CA TRP A 73 5.85 8.90 -11.49
C TRP A 73 5.99 7.90 -10.35
N VAL A 74 6.12 6.61 -10.68
CA VAL A 74 6.25 5.54 -9.66
C VAL A 74 7.42 5.79 -8.70
N LYS A 75 8.51 6.42 -9.16
CA LYS A 75 9.65 6.77 -8.31
C LYS A 75 9.33 7.80 -7.21
N ASP A 76 8.27 8.58 -7.40
CA ASP A 76 7.86 9.64 -6.48
C ASP A 76 6.80 9.14 -5.49
N ILE A 77 6.34 7.90 -5.66
CA ILE A 77 5.43 7.23 -4.74
C ILE A 77 6.19 6.71 -3.53
N VAL A 78 5.69 7.03 -2.35
CA VAL A 78 6.15 6.53 -1.06
C VAL A 78 5.17 5.45 -0.60
N PRO A 79 5.57 4.17 -0.55
CA PRO A 79 4.72 3.10 -0.05
C PRO A 79 4.34 3.33 1.41
N ILE A 80 3.06 3.12 1.76
CA ILE A 80 2.60 3.20 3.15
C ILE A 80 3.05 1.94 3.90
N PRO A 81 3.86 2.06 4.98
CA PRO A 81 4.27 0.92 5.79
C PRO A 81 3.06 0.23 6.42
N LEU A 82 3.03 -1.10 6.34
CA LEU A 82 2.05 -1.88 7.07
C LEU A 82 2.44 -1.91 8.55
N THR A 83 1.52 -1.58 9.45
CA THR A 83 1.77 -1.57 10.89
C THR A 83 0.68 -2.36 11.63
N PRO A 84 0.97 -2.87 12.85
CA PRO A 84 -0.06 -3.49 13.69
C PRO A 84 -1.27 -2.59 13.93
N ALA A 85 -1.04 -1.29 14.16
CA ALA A 85 -2.11 -0.32 14.36
C ALA A 85 -3.01 -0.19 13.11
N PHE A 86 -2.42 -0.19 11.92
CA PHE A 86 -3.17 -0.18 10.66
C PHE A 86 -4.02 -1.44 10.49
N LEU A 87 -3.45 -2.62 10.80
CA LEU A 87 -4.18 -3.89 10.75
C LEU A 87 -5.40 -3.89 11.68
N GLU A 88 -5.22 -3.46 12.93
CA GLU A 88 -6.28 -3.42 13.94
C GLU A 88 -7.41 -2.46 13.56
N LYS A 89 -7.09 -1.29 12.99
CA LYS A 89 -8.07 -0.35 12.43
C LYS A 89 -8.90 -1.00 11.29
N ASN A 90 -8.29 -1.91 10.54
CA ASN A 90 -8.90 -2.61 9.40
C ASN A 90 -9.45 -4.01 9.74
N GLY A 91 -9.87 -4.22 10.98
CA GLY A 91 -10.61 -5.43 11.38
C GLY A 91 -9.76 -6.68 11.64
N TRP A 92 -8.42 -6.56 11.58
CA TRP A 92 -7.55 -7.65 12.04
C TRP A 92 -7.57 -7.73 13.56
N LYS A 93 -7.52 -8.97 14.07
CA LYS A 93 -7.50 -9.25 15.49
C LYS A 93 -6.12 -9.68 15.92
N LYS A 94 -5.65 -9.14 17.04
CA LYS A 94 -4.41 -9.59 17.67
C LYS A 94 -4.61 -10.96 18.32
N GLU A 95 -3.65 -11.87 18.16
CA GLU A 95 -3.68 -13.19 18.80
C GLU A 95 -3.36 -13.10 20.29
N MET A 96 -4.11 -13.84 21.13
CA MET A 96 -4.03 -13.73 22.60
C MET A 96 -2.64 -14.04 23.17
N TYR A 97 -1.95 -15.04 22.62
CA TYR A 97 -0.68 -15.53 23.15
C TYR A 97 0.55 -15.04 22.37
N HIS A 98 0.33 -14.36 21.24
CA HIS A 98 1.39 -13.98 20.31
C HIS A 98 1.24 -12.52 19.91
N ASP A 99 1.91 -11.62 20.64
CA ASP A 99 1.82 -10.17 20.43
C ASP A 99 2.29 -9.71 19.04
N TRP A 100 3.09 -10.54 18.39
CA TRP A 100 3.64 -10.34 17.05
C TRP A 100 2.76 -10.93 15.95
N ARG A 101 1.58 -11.48 16.28
CA ARG A 101 0.68 -12.10 15.30
C ARG A 101 -0.72 -11.50 15.32
N HIS A 102 -1.20 -11.18 14.13
CA HIS A 102 -2.57 -10.76 13.85
C HIS A 102 -3.24 -11.79 12.94
N TYR A 103 -4.56 -11.91 13.06
CA TYR A 103 -5.35 -12.78 12.21
C TYR A 103 -6.60 -12.08 11.66
N PHE A 104 -7.00 -12.49 10.45
CA PHE A 104 -8.20 -12.03 9.79
C PHE A 104 -9.10 -13.24 9.48
N PRO A 105 -10.33 -13.27 10.02
CA PRO A 105 -11.24 -14.38 9.79
C PRO A 105 -11.82 -14.34 8.37
N LEU A 106 -11.67 -15.45 7.65
CA LEU A 106 -12.40 -15.75 6.42
C LEU A 106 -13.47 -16.81 6.71
N GLU A 107 -14.38 -17.03 5.77
CA GLU A 107 -15.49 -17.99 5.94
C GLU A 107 -15.04 -19.41 6.34
N ARG A 108 -13.87 -19.86 5.85
CA ARG A 108 -13.40 -21.25 6.02
C ARG A 108 -11.99 -21.38 6.60
N THR A 109 -11.29 -20.27 6.80
CA THR A 109 -9.89 -20.27 7.26
C THR A 109 -9.54 -18.95 7.91
N LEU A 110 -8.34 -18.87 8.49
CA LEU A 110 -7.77 -17.64 9.03
C LEU A 110 -6.54 -17.27 8.19
N LEU A 111 -6.47 -16.00 7.81
CA LEU A 111 -5.21 -15.40 7.39
C LEU A 111 -4.46 -14.97 8.64
N TYR A 112 -3.17 -15.24 8.68
CA TYR A 112 -2.27 -14.84 9.74
C TYR A 112 -1.19 -13.93 9.18
N LEU A 113 -0.97 -12.81 9.83
CA LEU A 113 0.17 -11.92 9.63
C LEU A 113 1.04 -12.01 10.87
N SER A 114 2.21 -12.59 10.72
CA SER A 114 3.22 -12.67 11.77
C SER A 114 4.31 -11.67 11.47
N LYS A 115 4.52 -10.68 12.34
CA LYS A 115 5.65 -9.76 12.21
C LYS A 115 6.93 -10.56 12.38
N GLY A 116 7.71 -10.68 11.31
CA GLY A 116 8.96 -11.41 11.33
C GLY A 116 9.95 -10.71 12.26
N VAL A 117 10.65 -11.49 13.09
CA VAL A 117 11.82 -11.00 13.83
C VAL A 117 13.05 -10.95 12.91
N ASP A 118 13.00 -11.67 11.77
CA ASP A 118 14.18 -12.06 11.01
C ASP A 118 14.39 -11.29 9.68
N ILE A 119 13.37 -10.60 9.16
CA ILE A 119 13.41 -9.92 7.85
C ILE A 119 12.85 -8.50 7.99
N ASP A 120 13.70 -7.49 8.16
CA ASP A 120 13.43 -6.04 8.03
C ASP A 120 12.05 -5.52 8.48
N GLY A 121 11.45 -6.12 9.51
CA GLY A 121 10.11 -5.78 10.00
C GLY A 121 8.93 -6.16 9.09
N ALA A 122 9.15 -6.98 8.05
CA ALA A 122 8.10 -7.50 7.17
C ALA A 122 7.15 -8.47 7.92
N PHE A 123 5.92 -8.56 7.43
CA PHE A 123 4.93 -9.54 7.88
C PHE A 123 4.95 -10.78 7.00
N THR A 124 5.09 -11.94 7.64
CA THR A 124 4.85 -13.23 7.00
C THR A 124 3.35 -13.51 6.98
N VAL A 125 2.82 -13.75 5.78
CA VAL A 125 1.42 -14.08 5.53
C VAL A 125 1.26 -15.59 5.44
N CYS A 126 0.36 -16.17 6.24
CA CYS A 126 -0.01 -17.58 6.19
C CYS A 126 -1.53 -17.76 6.08
N ALA A 127 -1.99 -18.78 5.38
CA ALA A 127 -3.35 -19.31 5.54
C ALA A 127 -3.26 -20.67 6.22
N GLY A 128 -3.78 -20.77 7.44
CA GLY A 128 -3.52 -21.94 8.29
C GLY A 128 -2.02 -22.17 8.47
N LEU A 129 -1.51 -23.34 8.08
CA LEU A 129 -0.09 -23.71 8.17
C LEU A 129 0.73 -23.38 6.91
N SER A 130 0.10 -22.86 5.86
CA SER A 130 0.74 -22.62 4.57
C SER A 130 1.22 -21.18 4.44
N HIS A 131 2.51 -21.01 4.18
CA HIS A 131 3.10 -19.71 3.83
C HIS A 131 2.61 -19.23 2.45
N ILE A 132 2.21 -17.97 2.38
CA ILE A 132 1.73 -17.33 1.15
C ILE A 132 2.76 -16.33 0.62
N ALA A 133 3.13 -15.34 1.44
CA ALA A 133 3.98 -14.22 1.01
C ALA A 133 4.61 -13.50 2.21
N CYS A 134 5.59 -12.64 1.94
CA CYS A 134 6.06 -11.64 2.88
C CYS A 134 5.65 -10.24 2.38
N ILE A 135 5.03 -9.44 3.23
CA ILE A 135 4.55 -8.09 2.89
C ILE A 135 5.01 -7.06 3.92
N SER A 136 5.32 -5.86 3.45
CA SER A 136 5.76 -4.73 4.30
C SER A 136 4.91 -3.48 4.11
N PHE A 137 4.08 -3.43 3.06
CA PHE A 137 3.33 -2.23 2.68
C PHE A 137 1.84 -2.50 2.49
N VAL A 138 1.02 -1.47 2.71
CA VAL A 138 -0.45 -1.54 2.60
C VAL A 138 -0.90 -2.02 1.21
N HIS A 139 -0.34 -1.48 0.13
CA HIS A 139 -0.69 -1.92 -1.23
C HIS A 139 -0.47 -3.43 -1.46
N GLN A 140 0.54 -4.03 -0.82
CA GLN A 140 0.78 -5.48 -0.94
C GLN A 140 -0.30 -6.29 -0.23
N LEU A 141 -0.84 -5.78 0.88
CA LEU A 141 -2.01 -6.36 1.54
C LEU A 141 -3.26 -6.21 0.67
N GLN A 142 -3.44 -5.05 0.02
CA GLN A 142 -4.54 -4.82 -0.92
C GLN A 142 -4.46 -5.78 -2.13
N HIS A 143 -3.26 -6.02 -2.67
CA HIS A 143 -3.05 -6.98 -3.76
C HIS A 143 -3.37 -8.43 -3.33
N LEU A 144 -3.04 -8.79 -2.09
CA LEU A 144 -3.43 -10.08 -1.51
C LEU A 144 -4.96 -10.21 -1.44
N PHE A 145 -5.65 -9.20 -0.90
CA PHE A 145 -7.12 -9.21 -0.80
C PHE A 145 -7.79 -9.23 -2.17
N PHE A 146 -7.29 -8.45 -3.11
CA PHE A 146 -7.74 -8.47 -4.50
C PHE A 146 -7.59 -9.87 -5.13
N SER A 147 -6.43 -10.53 -4.94
CA SER A 147 -6.18 -11.87 -5.47
C SER A 147 -7.07 -12.95 -4.84
N LEU A 148 -7.51 -12.73 -3.60
CA LEU A 148 -8.43 -13.62 -2.88
C LEU A 148 -9.91 -13.27 -3.11
N ASN A 149 -10.20 -12.25 -3.92
CA ASN A 149 -11.54 -11.73 -4.15
C ASN A 149 -12.27 -11.31 -2.84
N ILE A 150 -11.51 -10.70 -1.93
CA ILE A 150 -11.99 -10.11 -0.67
C ILE A 150 -12.03 -8.58 -0.83
N ASN A 151 -12.88 -7.89 -0.06
CA ASN A 151 -12.85 -6.43 -0.04
C ASN A 151 -11.43 -5.92 0.30
N HIS A 152 -10.88 -5.08 -0.59
CA HIS A 152 -9.53 -4.52 -0.51
C HIS A 152 -9.55 -3.02 -0.21
N GLU A 153 -10.73 -2.44 0.03
CA GLU A 153 -10.87 -1.11 0.61
C GLU A 153 -10.40 -1.15 2.07
N MET A 154 -9.59 -0.17 2.45
CA MET A 154 -9.01 -0.05 3.79
C MET A 154 -9.18 1.36 4.31
N GLU A 155 -9.42 1.47 5.61
CA GLU A 155 -9.42 2.71 6.35
C GLU A 155 -7.98 3.12 6.67
N VAL A 156 -7.67 4.38 6.37
CA VAL A 156 -6.37 5.00 6.61
C VAL A 156 -6.48 5.94 7.79
#